data_AF-A0A0B8Q524-F1
#
_entry.id   AF-A0A0B8Q524-F1
#
_cell.length_a   1.000
_cell.length_b   1.000
_cell.length_c   1.000
_cell.angle_alpha   90.00
_cell.angle_beta   90.00
_cell.angle_gamma   90.00
#
_symmetry.space_group_name_H-M   'P 1'
#
loop_
_entity.id
_entity.type
_entity.pdbx_description
1 polymer ?
#
loop_
_entity_poly.entity_id
_entity_poly.type
_entity_poly.pdbx_seq_one_letter_code
_entity_poly.pdbx_strand_id
1 'polypeptide(L)'
;MALIASGGSTNHTIHMIAVARAAGLIVTWDDLDALSSVVPLLARVYPNGPADINYFERAGGVPALLKNLSERGLIHMDATPVYGTMQDYLKTPNLENGKLVYLPIHDSQDSDVIAPLGKSFSEQGGLKVLAGNLGRGVMKISAVAEENHVIQAPALVFDSQHDVKRAYEAGELDRDAIVVVRHNGPAANGMPELHMLMPVLGNVMKKGFKTALLTDGRLSGASGKVPALIHMTPEAQHGGPLSQIENGDIITINGQTGEVNVKQDIQQREQAEFDLASQHFGSGRELFSIFRRNISSAEAGATILE
;
A
#
# COMPACT_ATOMS: atom_id res chain seq x y z
N MET A 1 -13.61 -0.04 -4.79
CA MET A 1 -14.51 0.31 -3.66
C MET A 1 -14.28 -0.59 -2.45
N ALA A 2 -14.62 -1.89 -2.50
CA ALA A 2 -14.49 -2.79 -1.34
C ALA A 2 -13.08 -2.83 -0.72
N LEU A 3 -12.03 -2.88 -1.54
CA LEU A 3 -10.63 -2.81 -1.09
C LEU A 3 -10.35 -1.60 -0.20
N ILE A 4 -10.81 -0.43 -0.63
CA ILE A 4 -10.59 0.84 0.04
C ILE A 4 -11.42 0.89 1.32
N ALA A 5 -12.68 0.47 1.24
CA ALA A 5 -13.59 0.44 2.38
C ALA A 5 -13.14 -0.53 3.48
N SER A 6 -12.41 -1.59 3.14
CA SER A 6 -11.84 -2.51 4.13
C SER A 6 -10.46 -2.10 4.63
N GLY A 7 -9.90 -0.98 4.14
CA GLY A 7 -8.52 -0.57 4.43
C GLY A 7 -7.50 -1.60 3.97
N GLY A 8 -7.74 -2.27 2.83
CA GLY A 8 -6.94 -3.41 2.36
C GLY A 8 -5.47 -3.08 2.09
N SER A 9 -4.70 -4.12 1.77
CA SER A 9 -3.26 -4.01 1.51
C SER A 9 -2.98 -3.11 0.31
N THR A 10 -1.95 -2.27 0.42
CA THR A 10 -1.41 -1.48 -0.70
C THR A 10 -0.92 -2.36 -1.85
N ASN A 11 -0.60 -3.64 -1.64
CA ASN A 11 -0.28 -4.58 -2.74
C ASN A 11 -1.41 -4.68 -3.78
N HIS A 12 -2.66 -4.46 -3.36
CA HIS A 12 -3.78 -4.49 -4.31
C HIS A 12 -3.77 -3.30 -5.27
N THR A 13 -3.04 -2.21 -5.01
CA THR A 13 -2.85 -1.16 -6.02
C THR A 13 -2.04 -1.64 -7.21
N ILE A 14 -1.26 -2.70 -7.05
CA ILE A 14 -0.52 -3.37 -8.12
C ILE A 14 -1.40 -4.46 -8.75
N HIS A 15 -1.95 -5.34 -7.91
CA HIS A 15 -2.74 -6.48 -8.40
C HIS A 15 -4.02 -6.08 -9.15
N MET A 16 -4.74 -5.05 -8.68
CA MET A 16 -5.96 -4.60 -9.36
C MET A 16 -5.67 -4.02 -10.74
N ILE A 17 -4.55 -3.29 -10.88
CA ILE A 17 -4.11 -2.76 -12.17
C ILE A 17 -3.71 -3.90 -13.11
N ALA A 18 -2.97 -4.90 -12.62
CA ALA A 18 -2.59 -6.06 -13.42
C ALA A 18 -3.82 -6.90 -13.88
N VAL A 19 -4.80 -7.11 -12.99
CA VAL A 19 -6.05 -7.81 -13.33
C VAL A 19 -6.87 -7.02 -14.35
N ALA A 20 -6.98 -5.70 -14.19
CA ALA A 20 -7.66 -4.84 -15.15
C ALA A 20 -6.99 -4.92 -16.52
N ARG A 21 -5.65 -4.82 -16.58
CA ARG A 21 -4.86 -4.96 -17.81
C ARG A 21 -5.12 -6.29 -18.51
N ALA A 22 -5.11 -7.40 -17.77
CA ALA A 22 -5.41 -8.72 -18.32
C ALA A 22 -6.83 -8.83 -18.92
N ALA A 23 -7.77 -8.01 -18.45
CA ALA A 23 -9.12 -7.91 -18.98
C ALA A 23 -9.26 -6.84 -20.10
N GLY A 24 -8.17 -6.21 -20.55
CA GLY A 24 -8.19 -5.14 -21.55
C GLY A 24 -8.68 -3.78 -21.01
N LEU A 25 -8.64 -3.57 -19.70
CA LEU A 25 -9.04 -2.34 -19.02
C LEU A 25 -7.82 -1.59 -18.49
N ILE A 26 -7.87 -0.26 -18.54
CA ILE A 26 -6.84 0.60 -17.95
C ILE A 26 -7.40 1.17 -16.65
N VAL A 27 -6.76 0.80 -15.53
CA VAL A 27 -6.98 1.39 -14.21
C VAL A 27 -5.67 2.00 -13.76
N THR A 28 -5.72 3.20 -13.21
CA THR A 28 -4.56 3.99 -12.78
C THR A 28 -4.54 4.18 -11.27
N TRP A 29 -3.40 4.61 -10.74
CA TRP A 29 -3.33 5.06 -9.36
C TRP A 29 -4.21 6.29 -9.09
N ASP A 30 -4.38 7.18 -10.06
CA ASP A 30 -5.24 8.35 -9.92
C ASP A 30 -6.71 7.93 -9.73
N ASP A 31 -7.16 6.88 -10.42
CA ASP A 31 -8.49 6.28 -10.18
C ASP A 31 -8.61 5.77 -8.74
N LEU A 32 -7.58 5.09 -8.23
CA LEU A 32 -7.57 4.58 -6.85
C LEU A 32 -7.53 5.71 -5.80
N ASP A 33 -6.77 6.78 -6.05
CA ASP A 33 -6.73 7.98 -5.18
C ASP A 33 -8.08 8.69 -5.16
N ALA A 34 -8.67 8.91 -6.34
CA ALA A 34 -9.98 9.54 -6.49
C ALA A 34 -11.05 8.73 -5.76
N LEU A 35 -11.06 7.41 -5.91
CA LEU A 35 -11.99 6.55 -5.18
C LEU A 35 -11.71 6.56 -3.66
N SER A 36 -10.45 6.63 -3.23
CA SER A 36 -10.07 6.71 -1.82
C SER A 36 -10.59 7.96 -1.12
N SER A 37 -10.74 9.06 -1.86
CA SER A 37 -11.28 10.32 -1.35
C SER A 37 -12.79 10.30 -1.06
N VAL A 38 -13.55 9.39 -1.71
CA VAL A 38 -15.02 9.33 -1.60
C VAL A 38 -15.53 8.03 -0.96
N VAL A 39 -14.67 7.02 -0.78
CA VAL A 39 -15.04 5.76 -0.15
C VAL A 39 -14.63 5.79 1.32
N PRO A 40 -15.57 5.69 2.27
CA PRO A 40 -15.26 5.68 3.68
C PRO A 40 -14.59 4.37 4.10
N LEU A 41 -13.82 4.41 5.18
CA LEU A 41 -13.32 3.22 5.85
C LEU A 41 -14.46 2.60 6.69
N LEU A 42 -14.84 1.37 6.35
CA LEU A 42 -15.98 0.65 6.92
C LEU A 42 -15.59 -0.62 7.66
N ALA A 43 -14.35 -1.11 7.55
CA ALA A 43 -13.90 -2.28 8.31
C ALA A 43 -12.56 -2.06 9.00
N ARG A 44 -12.41 -2.65 10.20
CA ARG A 44 -11.17 -2.70 10.98
C ARG A 44 -10.76 -4.15 11.23
N VAL A 45 -10.14 -4.74 10.22
CA VAL A 45 -9.56 -6.09 10.27
C VAL A 45 -8.05 -5.96 10.40
N TYR A 46 -7.40 -6.92 11.07
CA TYR A 46 -5.95 -7.04 11.12
C TYR A 46 -5.35 -6.86 9.71
N PRO A 47 -4.39 -5.94 9.52
CA PRO A 47 -3.58 -5.25 10.54
C PRO A 47 -4.14 -3.90 11.06
N ASN A 48 -5.25 -3.39 10.52
CA ASN A 48 -5.81 -2.07 10.88
C ASN A 48 -6.68 -2.10 12.15
N GLY A 49 -6.95 -3.30 12.67
CA GLY A 49 -7.69 -3.54 13.91
C GLY A 49 -7.27 -4.87 14.53
N PRO A 50 -7.69 -5.15 15.78
CA PRO A 50 -7.33 -6.40 16.46
C PRO A 50 -8.11 -7.61 15.94
N ALA A 51 -9.22 -7.40 15.23
CA ALA A 51 -10.09 -8.46 14.73
C ALA A 51 -9.48 -9.20 13.55
N ASP A 52 -9.47 -10.54 13.60
CA ASP A 52 -9.10 -11.38 12.45
C ASP A 52 -10.25 -11.53 11.43
N ILE A 53 -10.00 -12.29 10.36
CA ILE A 53 -11.00 -12.52 9.31
C ILE A 53 -12.24 -13.29 9.81
N ASN A 54 -12.13 -14.11 10.87
CA ASN A 54 -13.25 -14.82 11.44
C ASN A 54 -14.15 -13.88 12.26
N TYR A 55 -13.55 -12.91 12.97
CA TYR A 55 -14.32 -11.83 13.60
C TYR A 55 -15.01 -10.97 12.55
N PHE A 56 -14.34 -10.64 11.45
CA PHE A 56 -14.96 -9.94 10.32
C PHE A 56 -16.15 -10.71 9.75
N GLU A 57 -16.00 -12.02 9.52
CA GLU A 57 -17.09 -12.87 9.05
C GLU A 57 -18.27 -12.89 10.03
N ARG A 58 -18.01 -13.06 11.33
CA ARG A 58 -19.05 -13.00 12.38
C ARG A 58 -19.73 -11.65 12.49
N ALA A 59 -19.02 -10.56 12.20
CA ALA A 59 -19.58 -9.20 12.15
C ALA A 59 -20.55 -9.01 10.95
N GLY A 60 -20.61 -9.96 10.02
CA GLY A 60 -21.47 -9.93 8.83
C GLY A 60 -20.70 -10.05 7.51
N GLY A 61 -19.37 -10.10 7.58
CA GLY A 61 -18.50 -10.44 6.46
C GLY A 61 -18.57 -9.50 5.27
N VAL A 62 -18.18 -10.04 4.10
CA VAL A 62 -18.25 -9.32 2.82
C VAL A 62 -19.69 -8.83 2.52
N PRO A 63 -20.76 -9.62 2.73
CA PRO A 63 -22.12 -9.16 2.45
C PRO A 63 -22.52 -7.90 3.24
N ALA A 64 -22.15 -7.78 4.52
CA ALA A 64 -22.41 -6.58 5.31
C ALA A 64 -21.65 -5.35 4.79
N LEU A 65 -20.38 -5.54 4.41
CA LEU A 65 -19.57 -4.48 3.81
C LEU A 65 -20.16 -4.01 2.46
N LEU A 66 -20.54 -4.95 1.59
CA LEU A 66 -21.14 -4.62 0.29
C LEU A 66 -22.49 -3.94 0.47
N LYS A 67 -23.29 -4.33 1.47
CA LYS A 67 -24.57 -3.68 1.77
C LYS A 67 -24.36 -2.23 2.18
N ASN A 68 -23.40 -1.96 3.06
CA ASN A 68 -23.08 -0.59 3.49
C ASN A 68 -22.63 0.27 2.29
N LEU A 69 -21.80 -0.27 1.39
CA LEU A 69 -21.42 0.41 0.15
C LEU A 69 -22.61 0.63 -0.80
N SER A 70 -23.52 -0.34 -0.92
CA SER A 70 -24.72 -0.24 -1.75
C SER A 70 -25.67 0.84 -1.28
N GLU A 71 -25.92 0.97 0.02
CA GLU A 71 -26.80 2.02 0.56
C GLU A 71 -26.24 3.43 0.33
N ARG A 72 -24.93 3.53 0.08
CA ARG A 72 -24.23 4.78 -0.24
C ARG A 72 -24.12 5.05 -1.74
N GLY A 73 -24.62 4.14 -2.59
CA GLY A 73 -24.43 4.23 -4.04
C GLY A 73 -22.96 4.09 -4.48
N LEU A 74 -22.11 3.49 -3.64
CA LEU A 74 -20.68 3.32 -3.89
C LEU A 74 -20.34 1.98 -4.55
N ILE A 75 -21.33 1.27 -5.07
CA ILE A 75 -21.16 0.02 -5.82
C ILE A 75 -22.12 0.02 -7.02
N HIS A 76 -21.64 -0.49 -8.15
CA HIS A 76 -22.43 -0.68 -9.35
C HIS A 76 -23.30 -1.94 -9.19
N MET A 77 -24.57 -1.75 -8.83
CA MET A 77 -25.53 -2.85 -8.61
C MET A 77 -26.00 -3.53 -9.91
N ASP A 78 -25.69 -2.92 -11.05
CA ASP A 78 -25.91 -3.43 -12.41
C ASP A 78 -24.73 -4.25 -12.97
N ALA A 79 -23.64 -4.41 -12.20
CA ALA A 79 -22.54 -5.29 -12.58
C ALA A 79 -22.99 -6.75 -12.70
N THR A 80 -22.39 -7.50 -13.63
CA THR A 80 -22.70 -8.93 -13.83
C THR A 80 -21.84 -9.80 -12.91
N PRO A 81 -22.41 -10.45 -11.87
CA PRO A 81 -21.68 -11.39 -11.02
C PRO A 81 -21.54 -12.77 -11.67
N VAL A 82 -20.81 -13.69 -11.01
CA VAL A 82 -20.69 -15.07 -11.49
C VAL A 82 -22.00 -15.86 -11.37
N TYR A 83 -22.90 -15.45 -10.45
CA TYR A 83 -24.23 -16.04 -10.30
C TYR A 83 -25.25 -14.96 -9.90
N GLY A 84 -26.50 -15.14 -10.34
CA GLY A 84 -27.61 -14.28 -9.93
C GLY A 84 -27.37 -12.80 -10.26
N THR A 85 -27.66 -11.93 -9.30
CA THR A 85 -27.49 -10.48 -9.39
C THR A 85 -26.64 -9.96 -8.24
N MET A 86 -26.16 -8.71 -8.32
CA MET A 86 -25.44 -8.09 -7.19
C MET A 86 -26.24 -8.06 -5.89
N GLN A 87 -27.58 -8.06 -5.97
CA GLN A 87 -28.46 -8.14 -4.80
C GLN A 87 -28.28 -9.45 -4.01
N ASP A 88 -27.87 -10.53 -4.67
CA ASP A 88 -27.64 -11.83 -4.04
C ASP A 88 -26.35 -11.84 -3.21
N TYR A 89 -25.37 -10.98 -3.56
CA TYR A 89 -24.12 -10.82 -2.83
C TYR A 89 -24.27 -9.98 -1.55
N LEU A 90 -25.46 -9.40 -1.32
CA LEU A 90 -25.82 -8.70 -0.08
C LEU A 90 -26.45 -9.64 0.96
N LYS A 91 -26.43 -10.95 0.70
CA LYS A 91 -26.97 -12.02 1.55
C LYS A 91 -25.85 -12.94 2.01
N THR A 92 -26.04 -13.60 3.16
CA THR A 92 -25.09 -14.59 3.68
C THR A 92 -25.63 -16.01 3.51
N PRO A 93 -24.81 -17.00 3.10
CA PRO A 93 -25.24 -18.38 3.02
C PRO A 93 -25.40 -18.98 4.43
N ASN A 94 -26.44 -19.78 4.62
CA ASN A 94 -26.70 -20.53 5.84
C ASN A 94 -27.22 -21.95 5.50
N LEU A 95 -27.02 -22.90 6.41
CA LEU A 95 -27.53 -24.26 6.24
C LEU A 95 -28.68 -24.52 7.22
N GLU A 96 -29.91 -24.60 6.71
CA GLU A 96 -31.11 -24.86 7.50
C GLU A 96 -31.69 -26.22 7.15
N ASN A 97 -31.78 -27.13 8.13
CA ASN A 97 -32.28 -28.50 7.94
C ASN A 97 -31.59 -29.23 6.75
N GLY A 98 -30.28 -29.01 6.57
CA GLY A 98 -29.49 -29.59 5.49
C GLY A 98 -29.70 -28.96 4.11
N LYS A 99 -30.44 -27.84 4.01
CA LYS A 99 -30.64 -27.08 2.78
C LYS A 99 -29.91 -25.75 2.84
N LEU A 100 -29.20 -25.41 1.76
CA LEU A 100 -28.58 -24.10 1.61
C LEU A 100 -29.67 -23.05 1.41
N VAL A 101 -29.68 -22.04 2.28
CA VAL A 101 -30.51 -20.86 2.19
C VAL A 101 -29.64 -19.60 2.24
N TYR A 102 -30.13 -18.49 1.72
CA TYR A 102 -29.43 -17.21 1.75
C TYR A 102 -30.23 -16.22 2.58
N LEU A 103 -29.65 -15.77 3.68
CA LEU A 103 -30.30 -14.88 4.64
C LEU A 103 -29.92 -13.42 4.38
N PRO A 104 -30.85 -12.47 4.50
CA PRO A 104 -30.52 -11.05 4.35
C PRO A 104 -29.61 -10.58 5.48
N ILE A 105 -28.65 -9.72 5.16
CA ILE A 105 -27.92 -8.96 6.19
C ILE A 105 -28.74 -7.73 6.57
N HIS A 106 -29.00 -7.54 7.86
CA HIS A 106 -29.69 -6.35 8.37
C HIS A 106 -28.70 -5.22 8.67
N ASP A 107 -27.73 -5.45 9.56
CA ASP A 107 -26.65 -4.52 9.93
C ASP A 107 -25.45 -5.32 10.45
N SER A 108 -24.34 -4.64 10.73
CA SER A 108 -23.17 -5.20 11.39
C SER A 108 -23.54 -5.85 12.73
N GLN A 109 -23.02 -7.05 12.97
CA GLN A 109 -23.16 -7.75 14.25
C GLN A 109 -22.07 -7.36 15.26
N ASP A 110 -21.05 -6.61 14.82
CA ASP A 110 -19.99 -6.06 15.65
C ASP A 110 -19.53 -4.71 15.09
N SER A 111 -20.02 -3.64 15.71
CA SER A 111 -19.78 -2.26 15.25
C SER A 111 -18.33 -1.79 15.36
N ASP A 112 -17.49 -2.51 16.11
CA ASP A 112 -16.06 -2.22 16.23
C ASP A 112 -15.25 -2.84 15.09
N VAL A 113 -15.82 -3.84 14.40
CA VAL A 113 -15.19 -4.56 13.28
C VAL A 113 -15.71 -4.08 11.93
N ILE A 114 -17.03 -4.01 11.74
CA ILE A 114 -17.68 -3.44 10.55
C ILE A 114 -18.57 -2.29 11.00
N ALA A 115 -18.39 -1.12 10.39
CA ALA A 115 -19.16 0.07 10.71
C ALA A 115 -20.67 -0.19 10.47
N PRO A 116 -21.54 0.20 11.42
CA PRO A 116 -22.99 0.13 11.22
C PRO A 116 -23.43 0.91 9.99
N LEU A 117 -24.60 0.57 9.45
CA LEU A 117 -25.21 1.32 8.35
C LEU A 117 -25.35 2.81 8.71
N GLY A 118 -25.05 3.67 7.74
CA GLY A 118 -25.01 5.13 7.95
C GLY A 118 -23.76 5.65 8.68
N LYS A 119 -22.96 4.80 9.33
CA LYS A 119 -21.71 5.19 10.00
C LYS A 119 -20.46 4.77 9.22
N SER A 120 -19.31 5.33 9.62
CA SER A 120 -17.98 5.06 9.08
C SER A 120 -16.94 5.11 10.22
N PHE A 121 -15.78 4.48 10.03
CA PHE A 121 -14.61 4.69 10.91
C PHE A 121 -13.79 5.90 10.48
N SER A 122 -13.85 6.25 9.20
CA SER A 122 -13.27 7.45 8.59
C SER A 122 -14.05 7.75 7.32
N GLU A 123 -14.19 9.03 6.98
CA GLU A 123 -14.86 9.48 5.75
C GLU A 123 -14.02 9.20 4.50
N GLN A 124 -12.74 8.87 4.64
CA GLN A 124 -11.83 8.50 3.55
C GLN A 124 -11.16 7.15 3.80
N GLY A 125 -10.84 6.42 2.72
CA GLY A 125 -10.20 5.12 2.80
C GLY A 125 -8.70 5.17 3.10
N GLY A 126 -8.11 6.36 2.91
CA GLY A 126 -6.75 6.68 3.33
C GLY A 126 -5.63 6.01 2.53
N LEU A 127 -5.91 5.53 1.32
CA LEU A 127 -4.88 5.42 0.28
C LEU A 127 -4.65 6.81 -0.31
N LYS A 128 -3.38 7.21 -0.44
CA LYS A 128 -2.98 8.47 -1.08
C LYS A 128 -1.91 8.22 -2.12
N VAL A 129 -2.07 8.78 -3.32
CA VAL A 129 -1.01 8.86 -4.32
C VAL A 129 -0.20 10.13 -4.09
N LEU A 130 1.12 10.00 -4.06
CA LEU A 130 2.05 11.12 -3.95
C LEU A 130 2.86 11.23 -5.24
N ALA A 131 3.07 12.48 -5.69
CA ALA A 131 3.82 12.80 -6.89
C ALA A 131 4.70 14.04 -6.68
N GLY A 132 5.84 14.11 -7.36
CA GLY A 132 6.71 15.29 -7.36
C GLY A 132 8.03 15.03 -8.06
N ASN A 133 9.07 15.80 -7.73
CA ASN A 133 10.38 15.66 -8.38
C ASN A 133 11.09 14.32 -8.08
N LEU A 134 10.60 13.57 -7.09
CA LEU A 134 11.07 12.21 -6.77
C LEU A 134 10.33 11.09 -7.53
N GLY A 135 9.37 11.45 -8.39
CA GLY A 135 8.51 10.48 -9.09
C GLY A 135 7.16 10.33 -8.42
N ARG A 136 6.55 9.14 -8.54
CA ARG A 136 5.22 8.80 -8.03
C ARG A 136 5.26 7.57 -7.13
N GLY A 137 4.44 7.55 -6.09
CA GLY A 137 4.31 6.40 -5.19
C GLY A 137 2.98 6.43 -4.44
N VAL A 138 2.76 5.41 -3.60
CA VAL A 138 1.54 5.29 -2.80
C VAL A 138 1.87 5.28 -1.32
N MET A 139 1.01 5.93 -0.53
CA MET A 139 1.11 5.99 0.92
C MET A 139 -0.25 5.66 1.53
N LYS A 140 -0.25 4.93 2.64
CA LYS A 140 -1.45 4.72 3.44
C LYS A 140 -1.46 5.69 4.61
N ILE A 141 -2.38 6.65 4.62
CA ILE A 141 -2.53 7.69 5.64
C ILE A 141 -3.53 7.30 6.74
N SER A 142 -4.38 6.28 6.51
CA SER A 142 -5.48 5.91 7.41
C SER A 142 -5.04 5.52 8.83
N ALA A 143 -3.82 4.99 8.98
CA ALA A 143 -3.27 4.54 10.26
C ALA A 143 -2.15 5.46 10.80
N VAL A 144 -1.80 6.51 10.03
CA VAL A 144 -0.79 7.50 10.38
C VAL A 144 -1.48 8.68 11.07
N ALA A 145 -0.97 9.10 12.22
CA ALA A 145 -1.51 10.25 12.94
C ALA A 145 -1.31 11.54 12.11
N GLU A 146 -2.26 12.48 12.19
CA GLU A 146 -2.30 13.67 11.33
C GLU A 146 -1.03 14.52 11.43
N GLU A 147 -0.44 14.61 12.61
CA GLU A 147 0.84 15.31 12.84
C GLU A 147 2.04 14.70 12.11
N ASN A 148 1.90 13.46 11.62
CA ASN A 148 2.90 12.73 10.83
C ASN A 148 2.51 12.60 9.35
N HIS A 149 1.43 13.25 8.89
CA HIS A 149 1.07 13.27 7.47
C HIS A 149 2.05 14.11 6.65
N VAL A 150 2.71 15.07 7.28
CA VAL A 150 3.73 15.91 6.64
C VAL A 150 5.05 15.73 7.41
N ILE A 151 6.05 15.23 6.70
CA ILE A 151 7.40 15.07 7.25
C ILE A 151 8.42 15.70 6.31
N GLN A 152 9.32 16.47 6.91
CA GLN A 152 10.50 16.98 6.23
C GLN A 152 11.72 16.69 7.09
N ALA A 153 12.64 15.89 6.57
CA ALA A 153 13.84 15.49 7.29
C ALA A 153 14.99 15.14 6.32
N PRO A 154 16.24 15.09 6.81
CA PRO A 154 17.37 14.60 6.02
C PRO A 154 17.19 13.14 5.62
N ALA A 155 17.63 12.78 4.42
CA ALA A 155 17.64 11.42 3.92
C ALA A 155 18.73 10.61 4.63
N LEU A 156 18.39 9.37 4.99
CA LEU A 156 19.33 8.33 5.37
C LEU A 156 19.14 7.17 4.40
N VAL A 157 20.11 7.00 3.50
CA VAL A 157 20.01 6.17 2.29
C VAL A 157 20.60 4.79 2.54
N PHE A 158 19.85 3.77 2.14
CA PHE A 158 20.20 2.37 2.21
C PHE A 158 19.76 1.65 0.94
N ASP A 159 20.38 0.51 0.65
CA ASP A 159 20.01 -0.34 -0.50
C ASP A 159 19.40 -1.69 -0.07
N SER A 160 19.36 -1.94 1.25
CA SER A 160 18.78 -3.16 1.83
C SER A 160 18.21 -2.91 3.22
N GLN A 161 17.08 -3.56 3.52
CA GLN A 161 16.47 -3.52 4.86
C GLN A 161 17.40 -4.06 5.97
N HIS A 162 18.40 -4.89 5.61
CA HIS A 162 19.39 -5.40 6.56
C HIS A 162 20.37 -4.30 6.99
N ASP A 163 20.71 -3.37 6.09
CA ASP A 163 21.54 -2.20 6.42
C ASP A 163 20.81 -1.25 7.35
N VAL A 164 19.51 -1.02 7.12
CA VAL A 164 18.66 -0.24 8.02
C VAL A 164 18.67 -0.84 9.43
N LYS A 165 18.53 -2.17 9.55
CA LYS A 165 18.58 -2.85 10.85
C LYS A 165 19.94 -2.70 11.53
N ARG A 166 21.04 -2.85 10.80
CA ARG A 166 22.40 -2.64 11.34
C ARG A 166 22.60 -1.21 11.85
N ALA A 167 22.20 -0.22 11.06
CA ALA A 167 22.29 1.19 11.45
C ALA A 167 21.42 1.49 12.69
N TYR A 168 20.24 0.87 12.79
CA TYR A 168 19.39 0.99 13.98
C TYR A 168 20.06 0.41 15.23
N GLU A 169 20.64 -0.77 15.12
CA GLU A 169 21.38 -1.43 16.21
C GLU A 169 22.63 -0.63 16.63
N ALA A 170 23.24 0.10 15.71
CA ALA A 170 24.35 1.02 15.96
C ALA A 170 23.91 2.40 16.53
N GLY A 171 22.61 2.66 16.66
CA GLY A 171 22.07 3.93 17.14
C GLY A 171 22.09 5.07 16.12
N GLU A 172 22.38 4.77 14.84
CA GLU A 172 22.49 5.78 13.78
C GLU A 172 21.14 6.37 13.37
N LEU A 173 20.03 5.71 13.71
CA LEU A 173 18.66 6.17 13.46
C LEU A 173 18.07 7.01 14.62
N ASP A 174 18.85 7.34 15.65
CA ASP A 174 18.40 8.17 16.78
C ASP A 174 18.42 9.67 16.42
N ARG A 175 17.71 10.02 15.35
CA ARG A 175 17.54 11.37 14.81
C ARG A 175 16.33 11.43 13.88
N ASP A 176 15.87 12.64 13.58
CA ASP A 176 14.87 12.86 12.52
C ASP A 176 15.49 12.50 11.16
N ALA A 177 14.85 11.59 10.41
CA ALA A 177 15.35 11.15 9.12
C ALA A 177 14.26 10.50 8.26
N ILE A 178 14.34 10.71 6.94
CA ILE A 178 13.61 9.90 5.96
C ILE A 178 14.52 8.75 5.56
N VAL A 179 14.15 7.55 5.96
CA VAL A 179 14.88 6.32 5.62
C VAL A 179 14.52 5.95 4.20
N VAL A 180 15.49 6.09 3.29
CA VAL A 180 15.35 5.78 1.87
C VAL A 180 15.92 4.38 1.64
N VAL A 181 15.12 3.46 1.08
CA VAL A 181 15.55 2.11 0.74
C VAL A 181 15.37 1.88 -0.76
N ARG A 182 16.47 1.82 -1.50
CA ARG A 182 16.52 1.75 -2.97
C ARG A 182 16.73 0.32 -3.46
N HIS A 183 16.60 0.09 -4.77
CA HIS A 183 16.89 -1.19 -5.44
C HIS A 183 16.03 -2.36 -4.92
N ASN A 184 14.81 -2.06 -4.52
CA ASN A 184 13.82 -3.05 -4.09
C ASN A 184 12.56 -3.02 -4.98
N GLY A 185 12.64 -2.41 -6.16
CA GLY A 185 11.57 -2.39 -7.15
C GLY A 185 11.39 -3.71 -7.92
N PRO A 186 10.38 -3.78 -8.82
CA PRO A 186 10.08 -4.96 -9.61
C PRO A 186 11.27 -5.48 -10.44
N ALA A 187 11.96 -4.59 -11.17
CA ALA A 187 13.07 -4.99 -12.04
C ALA A 187 14.36 -5.26 -11.25
N ALA A 188 14.52 -4.62 -10.08
CA ALA A 188 15.67 -4.82 -9.22
C ALA A 188 15.78 -6.27 -8.70
N ASN A 189 14.91 -6.66 -7.78
CA ASN A 189 14.98 -7.95 -7.08
C ASN A 189 13.62 -8.66 -6.96
N GLY A 190 12.66 -8.28 -7.81
CA GLY A 190 11.31 -8.86 -7.82
C GLY A 190 10.39 -8.26 -6.74
N MET A 191 10.76 -7.10 -6.19
CA MET A 191 9.97 -6.35 -5.21
C MET A 191 9.50 -7.19 -3.99
N PRO A 192 10.45 -7.69 -3.17
CA PRO A 192 10.11 -8.41 -1.95
C PRO A 192 9.46 -7.48 -0.92
N GLU A 193 8.69 -8.06 0.01
CA GLU A 193 8.15 -7.31 1.14
C GLU A 193 9.24 -7.04 2.20
N LEU A 194 9.47 -5.76 2.51
CA LEU A 194 10.49 -5.29 3.45
C LEU A 194 10.01 -5.32 4.91
N HIS A 195 9.62 -6.50 5.38
CA HIS A 195 8.97 -6.72 6.68
C HIS A 195 9.77 -6.28 7.91
N MET A 196 11.10 -6.12 7.81
CA MET A 196 11.94 -5.72 8.94
C MET A 196 11.82 -4.22 9.27
N LEU A 197 11.34 -3.39 8.33
CA LEU A 197 11.42 -1.93 8.43
C LEU A 197 10.39 -1.33 9.39
N MET A 198 9.13 -1.78 9.36
CA MET A 198 8.06 -1.18 10.17
C MET A 198 8.31 -1.29 11.68
N PRO A 199 8.76 -2.43 12.24
CA PRO A 199 9.12 -2.51 13.66
C PRO A 199 10.28 -1.57 14.04
N VAL A 200 11.31 -1.47 13.18
CA VAL A 200 12.48 -0.60 13.40
C VAL A 200 12.05 0.87 13.45
N LEU A 201 11.38 1.35 12.40
CA LEU A 201 10.95 2.75 12.31
C LEU A 201 9.89 3.10 13.37
N GLY A 202 9.01 2.16 13.70
CA GLY A 202 8.06 2.32 14.80
C GLY A 202 8.74 2.53 16.16
N ASN A 203 9.88 1.88 16.41
CA ASN A 203 10.67 2.10 17.62
C ASN A 203 11.39 3.45 17.60
N VAL A 204 11.90 3.89 16.45
CA VAL A 204 12.49 5.23 16.28
C VAL A 204 11.46 6.31 16.59
N MET A 205 10.23 6.19 16.07
CA MET A 205 9.14 7.12 16.40
C MET A 205 8.78 7.12 17.90
N LYS A 206 8.80 5.95 18.57
CA LYS A 206 8.57 5.87 20.02
C LYS A 206 9.64 6.58 20.85
N LYS A 207 10.87 6.72 20.34
CA LYS A 207 11.92 7.52 20.97
C LYS A 207 11.70 9.04 20.79
N GLY A 208 10.70 9.45 20.01
CA GLY A 208 10.32 10.85 19.80
C GLY A 208 10.87 11.46 18.51
N PHE A 209 11.56 10.69 17.67
CA PHE A 209 12.09 11.17 16.39
C PHE A 209 11.03 11.12 15.28
N LYS A 210 11.09 12.10 14.38
CA LYS A 210 10.28 12.12 13.16
C LYS A 210 10.97 11.29 12.09
N THR A 211 10.34 10.18 11.70
CA THR A 211 10.87 9.33 10.62
C THR A 211 9.77 8.85 9.68
N ALA A 212 10.17 8.56 8.45
CA ALA A 212 9.33 7.97 7.41
C ALA A 212 10.16 7.04 6.53
N LEU A 213 9.47 6.13 5.84
CA LEU A 213 10.06 5.28 4.81
C LEU A 213 9.78 5.86 3.41
N LEU A 214 10.81 5.86 2.57
CA LEU A 214 10.70 6.07 1.13
C LEU A 214 11.35 4.90 0.39
N THR A 215 10.63 4.17 -0.46
CA THR A 215 11.21 3.02 -1.17
C THR A 215 10.56 2.76 -2.52
N ASP A 216 11.34 2.29 -3.48
CA ASP A 216 10.87 1.70 -4.74
C ASP A 216 10.30 0.28 -4.56
N GLY A 217 10.52 -0.33 -3.39
CA GLY A 217 9.94 -1.59 -2.99
C GLY A 217 8.59 -1.47 -2.30
N ARG A 218 8.23 -2.51 -1.53
CA ARG A 218 6.94 -2.62 -0.84
C ARG A 218 7.05 -3.13 0.59
N LEU A 219 5.96 -3.00 1.33
CA LEU A 219 5.78 -3.56 2.66
C LEU A 219 4.75 -4.69 2.61
N SER A 220 4.73 -5.53 3.63
CA SER A 220 3.50 -6.28 3.92
C SER A 220 2.39 -5.25 4.16
N GLY A 221 1.16 -5.50 3.69
CA GLY A 221 0.06 -4.52 3.66
C GLY A 221 -0.33 -3.81 4.98
N ALA A 222 0.43 -4.02 6.04
CA ALA A 222 0.46 -3.35 7.32
C ALA A 222 1.50 -2.22 7.36
N SER A 223 1.20 -1.04 6.80
CA SER A 223 2.08 0.14 6.92
C SER A 223 2.07 0.77 8.32
N GLY A 224 1.15 0.36 9.21
CA GLY A 224 1.12 0.78 10.61
C GLY A 224 1.03 2.29 10.81
N LYS A 225 1.64 2.78 11.89
CA LYS A 225 1.65 4.21 12.27
C LYS A 225 2.78 5.02 11.61
N VAL A 226 3.71 4.33 10.94
CA VAL A 226 4.90 4.94 10.32
C VAL A 226 4.49 5.48 8.95
N PRO A 227 4.76 6.76 8.64
CA PRO A 227 4.58 7.27 7.29
C PRO A 227 5.47 6.48 6.32
N ALA A 228 4.86 5.80 5.35
CA ALA A 228 5.59 4.97 4.40
C ALA A 228 5.10 5.23 2.98
N LEU A 229 5.97 5.86 2.19
CA LEU A 229 5.78 6.05 0.75
C LEU A 229 6.53 4.95 0.01
N ILE A 230 5.75 4.08 -0.63
CA ILE A 230 6.23 2.84 -1.25
C ILE A 230 5.91 2.82 -2.74
N HIS A 231 6.44 1.81 -3.44
CA HIS A 231 6.25 1.61 -4.89
C HIS A 231 6.78 2.78 -5.73
N MET A 232 7.76 3.53 -5.21
CA MET A 232 8.30 4.69 -5.92
C MET A 232 8.70 4.33 -7.34
N THR A 233 8.17 5.10 -8.29
CA THR A 233 8.27 4.89 -9.72
C THR A 233 8.68 6.23 -10.39
N PRO A 234 9.68 6.25 -11.28
CA PRO A 234 10.52 5.12 -11.69
C PRO A 234 11.40 4.57 -10.55
N GLU A 235 11.65 3.25 -10.56
CA GLU A 235 12.51 2.60 -9.56
C GLU A 235 13.99 2.95 -9.77
N ALA A 236 14.83 2.77 -8.73
CA ALA A 236 16.26 3.08 -8.82
C ALA A 236 16.97 2.27 -9.91
N GLN A 237 16.55 1.02 -10.14
CA GLN A 237 17.13 0.15 -11.17
C GLN A 237 16.92 0.67 -12.60
N HIS A 238 15.91 1.51 -12.81
CA HIS A 238 15.62 2.16 -14.08
C HIS A 238 16.09 3.63 -14.10
N GLY A 239 17.01 4.00 -13.19
CA GLY A 239 17.56 5.36 -13.11
C GLY A 239 16.58 6.40 -12.60
N GLY A 240 15.54 5.98 -11.85
CA GLY A 240 14.59 6.90 -11.23
C GLY A 240 15.26 7.81 -10.18
N PRO A 241 14.64 8.94 -9.82
CA PRO A 241 15.25 9.96 -8.96
C PRO A 241 15.79 9.43 -7.61
N LEU A 242 15.23 8.33 -7.09
CA LEU A 242 15.71 7.69 -5.86
C LEU A 242 17.19 7.27 -5.96
N SER A 243 17.70 6.88 -7.14
CA SER A 243 19.11 6.46 -7.31
C SER A 243 20.12 7.60 -7.16
N GLN A 244 19.66 8.85 -7.20
CA GLN A 244 20.49 10.07 -7.11
C GLN A 244 20.46 10.72 -5.72
N ILE A 245 19.67 10.18 -4.79
CA ILE A 245 19.57 10.69 -3.42
C ILE A 245 20.80 10.30 -2.62
N GLU A 246 21.32 11.26 -1.87
CA GLU A 246 22.46 11.11 -0.97
C GLU A 246 22.07 11.36 0.49
N ASN A 247 22.88 10.86 1.42
CA ASN A 247 22.70 11.12 2.83
C ASN A 247 22.71 12.63 3.12
N GLY A 248 21.71 13.10 3.85
CA GLY A 248 21.57 14.53 4.19
C GLY A 248 20.68 15.34 3.25
N ASP A 249 20.26 14.79 2.09
CA ASP A 249 19.29 15.47 1.23
C ASP A 249 17.97 15.73 1.97
N ILE A 250 17.40 16.92 1.83
CA ILE A 250 16.18 17.26 2.54
C ILE A 250 14.99 16.81 1.69
N ILE A 251 14.27 15.80 2.18
CA ILE A 251 13.08 15.28 1.52
C ILE A 251 11.86 15.77 2.29
N THR A 252 10.82 16.14 1.55
CA THR A 252 9.48 16.43 2.07
C THR A 252 8.50 15.41 1.51
N ILE A 253 7.82 14.68 2.39
CA ILE A 253 6.67 13.81 2.06
C ILE A 253 5.43 14.47 2.66
N ASN A 254 4.48 14.82 1.80
CA ASN A 254 3.24 15.49 2.19
C ASN A 254 2.02 14.65 1.78
N GLY A 255 1.52 13.86 2.72
CA GLY A 255 0.32 13.05 2.55
C GLY A 255 -0.99 13.86 2.51
N GLN A 256 -0.96 15.16 2.84
CA GLN A 256 -2.13 16.04 2.75
C GLN A 256 -2.29 16.59 1.32
N THR A 257 -1.21 17.11 0.73
CA THR A 257 -1.21 17.65 -0.64
C THR A 257 -1.01 16.58 -1.71
N GLY A 258 -0.43 15.43 -1.35
CA GLY A 258 -0.03 14.41 -2.33
C GLY A 258 1.33 14.71 -2.97
N GLU A 259 2.22 15.43 -2.28
CA GLU A 259 3.51 15.84 -2.84
C GLU A 259 4.69 15.08 -2.22
N VAL A 260 5.67 14.72 -3.04
CA VAL A 260 6.95 14.16 -2.60
C VAL A 260 8.12 14.83 -3.33
N ASN A 261 8.96 15.54 -2.60
CA ASN A 261 10.04 16.33 -3.20
C ASN A 261 11.35 16.24 -2.43
N VAL A 262 12.47 16.26 -3.14
CA VAL A 262 13.79 16.59 -2.59
C VAL A 262 14.10 18.07 -2.85
N LYS A 263 14.66 18.76 -1.85
CA LYS A 263 14.98 20.20 -1.93
C LYS A 263 16.17 20.48 -2.85
N GLN A 264 17.16 19.60 -2.84
CA GLN A 264 18.37 19.70 -3.63
C GLN A 264 18.09 19.41 -5.11
N ASP A 265 18.86 20.03 -6.01
CA ASP A 265 18.90 19.63 -7.41
C ASP A 265 19.74 18.35 -7.54
N ILE A 266 19.07 17.26 -7.89
CA ILE A 266 19.68 15.92 -8.00
C ILE A 266 19.83 15.47 -9.45
N GLN A 267 19.28 16.19 -10.43
CA GLN A 267 19.12 15.70 -11.80
C GLN A 267 20.46 15.39 -12.49
N GLN A 268 21.50 16.14 -12.14
CA GLN A 268 22.84 16.02 -12.71
C GLN A 268 23.76 15.07 -11.91
N ARG A 269 23.27 14.46 -10.83
CA ARG A 269 24.10 13.54 -10.02
C ARG A 269 24.26 12.21 -10.73
N GLU A 270 25.46 11.65 -10.60
CA GLU A 270 25.72 10.28 -11.01
C GLU A 270 24.83 9.33 -10.20
N GLN A 271 24.31 8.30 -10.87
CA GLN A 271 23.51 7.29 -10.21
C GLN A 271 24.44 6.38 -9.40
N ALA A 272 24.08 6.09 -8.14
CA ALA A 272 24.84 5.14 -7.36
C ALA A 272 24.83 3.76 -8.05
N GLU A 273 26.01 3.21 -8.33
CA GLU A 273 26.12 1.83 -8.84
C GLU A 273 25.78 0.85 -7.71
N PHE A 274 24.88 -0.10 -8.01
CA PHE A 274 24.52 -1.15 -7.07
C PHE A 274 24.51 -2.52 -7.77
N ASP A 275 25.34 -3.44 -7.28
CA ASP A 275 25.46 -4.78 -7.86
C ASP A 275 24.34 -5.72 -7.36
N LEU A 276 23.38 -5.99 -8.24
CA LEU A 276 22.29 -6.94 -8.01
C LEU A 276 22.61 -8.39 -8.41
N ALA A 277 23.83 -8.71 -8.84
CA ALA A 277 24.17 -10.07 -9.31
C ALA A 277 23.82 -11.14 -8.27
N SER A 278 24.11 -10.90 -6.99
CA SER A 278 23.76 -11.81 -5.88
C SER A 278 22.25 -11.99 -5.69
N GLN A 279 21.44 -11.05 -6.17
CA GLN A 279 19.97 -11.08 -6.14
C GLN A 279 19.37 -11.78 -7.35
N HIS A 280 20.15 -12.01 -8.41
CA HIS A 280 19.66 -12.57 -9.67
C HIS A 280 19.94 -14.07 -9.83
N PHE A 281 20.89 -14.63 -9.07
CA PHE A 281 21.31 -16.03 -9.14
C PHE A 281 21.06 -16.82 -7.86
N GLY A 282 20.77 -18.12 -7.96
CA GLY A 282 20.51 -19.02 -6.84
C GLY A 282 19.03 -19.11 -6.50
N SER A 283 18.61 -20.24 -5.94
CA SER A 283 17.22 -20.55 -5.58
C SER A 283 16.22 -20.43 -6.75
N GLY A 284 16.66 -20.68 -7.99
CA GLY A 284 15.81 -20.63 -9.18
C GLY A 284 15.59 -19.22 -9.73
N ARG A 285 16.26 -18.20 -9.17
CA ARG A 285 16.10 -16.79 -9.57
C ARG A 285 16.56 -16.52 -11.01
N GLU A 286 17.35 -17.43 -11.58
CA GLU A 286 17.87 -17.36 -12.95
C GLU A 286 16.74 -17.57 -13.96
N LEU A 287 15.77 -18.42 -13.61
CA LEU A 287 14.57 -18.73 -14.42
C LEU A 287 13.68 -17.49 -14.65
N PHE A 288 13.77 -16.49 -13.77
CA PHE A 288 12.94 -15.28 -13.80
C PHE A 288 13.64 -14.07 -14.44
N SER A 289 14.84 -14.26 -15.01
CA SER A 289 15.61 -13.18 -15.63
C SER A 289 14.85 -12.46 -16.75
N ILE A 290 14.11 -13.19 -17.59
CA ILE A 290 13.29 -12.61 -18.67
C ILE A 290 12.16 -11.77 -18.08
N PHE A 291 11.47 -12.25 -17.05
CA PHE A 291 10.39 -11.49 -16.40
C PHE A 291 10.93 -10.21 -15.76
N ARG A 292 12.00 -10.27 -14.96
CA ARG A 292 12.60 -9.06 -14.34
C ARG A 292 13.01 -8.00 -15.35
N ARG A 293 13.46 -8.39 -16.55
CA ARG A 293 13.88 -7.46 -17.61
C ARG A 293 12.72 -6.79 -18.33
N ASN A 294 11.54 -7.42 -18.35
CA ASN A 294 10.36 -6.95 -19.11
C ASN A 294 9.21 -6.50 -18.21
N ILE A 295 9.42 -6.50 -16.89
CA ILE A 295 8.39 -6.13 -15.93
C ILE A 295 8.10 -4.64 -16.05
N SER A 296 6.83 -4.27 -16.05
CA SER A 296 6.40 -2.88 -15.97
C SER A 296 6.70 -2.28 -14.59
N SER A 297 6.55 -0.96 -14.46
CA SER A 297 6.60 -0.30 -13.15
C SER A 297 5.50 -0.81 -12.21
N ALA A 298 5.67 -0.54 -10.91
CA ALA A 298 4.66 -0.84 -9.91
C ALA A 298 3.33 -0.10 -10.19
N GLU A 299 3.39 1.15 -10.68
CA GLU A 299 2.21 1.92 -11.11
C GLU A 299 1.46 1.27 -12.27
N ALA A 300 2.17 0.62 -13.19
CA ALA A 300 1.58 -0.15 -14.28
C ALA A 300 1.16 -1.58 -13.86
N GLY A 301 1.20 -1.91 -12.57
CA GLY A 301 0.77 -3.20 -12.04
C GLY A 301 1.86 -4.27 -11.98
N ALA A 302 3.14 -3.90 -12.16
CA ALA A 302 4.29 -4.81 -12.17
C ALA A 302 3.99 -6.09 -12.97
N THR A 303 3.58 -5.91 -14.22
CA THR A 303 3.12 -6.96 -15.12
C THR A 303 3.96 -6.98 -16.40
N ILE A 304 3.89 -8.08 -17.16
CA ILE A 304 4.49 -8.19 -18.50
C ILE A 304 3.45 -8.02 -19.62
N LEU A 305 2.22 -7.66 -19.25
CA LEU A 305 1.12 -7.41 -20.18
C LEU A 305 1.16 -5.93 -20.59
N GLU A 306 1.06 -5.66 -21.89
CA GLU A 306 0.94 -4.31 -22.47
C GLU A 306 -0.53 -3.85 -22.53
#